data_AF-A0A2G6HZL6-F1
#
_entry.id   AF-A0A2G6HZL6-F1
#
_cell.length_a   1.000
_cell.length_b   1.000
_cell.length_c   1.000
_cell.angle_alpha   90.00
_cell.angle_beta   90.00
_cell.angle_gamma   90.00
#
_symmetry.space_group_name_H-M   'P 1'
#
loop_
_entity.id
_entity.type
_entity.pdbx_description
1 polymer ?
#
loop_
_entity_poly.entity_id
_entity_poly.type
_entity_poly.pdbx_seq_one_letter_code
_entity_poly.pdbx_strand_id
1 'polypeptide(L)' 'MAVISVRLNLEEEKILKTLTDYFHEERSTLLKKAMYELYEDIQDIKFIEEHIETKKGREYITGEELLM' A
#
# COMPACT_ATOMS: atom_id res chain seq x y z
N MET A 1 -10.19 -19.98 -9.12
CA MET A 1 -9.03 -19.22 -9.66
C MET A 1 -9.56 -18.19 -10.63
N ALA A 2 -9.48 -16.90 -10.27
CA ALA A 2 -9.79 -15.82 -11.20
C ALA A 2 -8.58 -15.59 -12.10
N VAL A 3 -8.78 -15.54 -13.42
CA VAL A 3 -7.72 -15.22 -14.39
C VAL A 3 -7.86 -13.75 -14.74
N ILE A 4 -6.83 -12.97 -14.46
CA ILE A 4 -6.78 -11.54 -14.78
C ILE A 4 -5.76 -11.38 -15.90
N SER A 5 -6.19 -10.84 -17.03
CA SER A 5 -5.31 -10.50 -18.16
C SER A 5 -4.97 -9.03 -18.09
N VAL A 6 -3.69 -8.72 -17.94
CA VAL A 6 -3.17 -7.35 -17.91
C VAL A 6 -2.28 -7.17 -19.13
N ARG A 7 -2.53 -6.11 -19.91
CA ARG A 7 -1.67 -5.73 -21.03
C ARG A 7 -0.67 -4.71 -20.52
N LEU A 8 0.61 -5.02 -20.67
CA LEU A 8 1.71 -4.13 -20.32
C LEU A 8 2.29 -3.51 -21.59
N ASN A 9 2.82 -2.30 -21.46
CA ASN A 9 3.67 -1.70 -22.47
C ASN A 9 5.12 -2.21 -22.34
N LEU A 10 5.97 -1.84 -23.29
CA LEU A 10 7.37 -2.28 -23.35
C LEU A 10 8.22 -1.83 -22.14
N GLU A 11 7.90 -0.67 -21.54
CA GLU A 11 8.62 -0.15 -20.37
C GLU A 11 8.17 -0.86 -19.10
N GLU A 12 6.86 -1.01 -18.91
CA GLU A 12 6.26 -1.77 -17.81
C GLU A 12 6.73 -3.22 -17.80
N GLU A 13 6.89 -3.85 -18.97
CA GLU A 13 7.38 -5.22 -19.07
C GLU A 13 8.87 -5.33 -18.65
N LYS A 14 9.70 -4.32 -18.97
CA LYS A 14 11.09 -4.26 -18.48
C LYS A 14 11.16 -4.09 -16.97
N ILE A 15 10.31 -3.23 -16.41
CA ILE A 15 10.22 -3.01 -14.96
C ILE A 15 9.81 -4.32 -14.28
N LEU A 16 8.73 -4.94 -14.74
CA LEU A 16 8.22 -6.19 -14.17
C LEU A 16 9.24 -7.31 -14.27
N LYS A 17 9.98 -7.41 -15.39
CA LYS A 17 11.06 -8.38 -15.55
C LYS A 17 12.18 -8.15 -14.53
N THR A 18 12.60 -6.90 -14.36
CA THR A 18 13.62 -6.52 -13.36
C THR A 18 13.18 -6.90 -11.95
N LEU A 19 11.91 -6.63 -11.60
CA LEU A 19 11.35 -6.99 -10.30
C LEU A 19 11.28 -8.51 -10.12
N THR A 20 10.85 -9.25 -11.15
CA THR A 20 10.81 -10.72 -11.15
C THR A 20 12.21 -11.29 -10.90
N ASP A 21 13.23 -10.76 -11.59
CA ASP A 21 14.61 -11.23 -11.49
C ASP A 21 15.22 -10.90 -10.12
N TYR A 22 14.91 -9.74 -9.54
CA TYR A 22 15.43 -9.30 -8.24
C TYR A 22 14.79 -10.03 -7.06
N PHE A 23 13.46 -10.17 -7.08
CA PHE A 23 12.70 -10.79 -5.98
C PHE A 23 12.58 -12.31 -6.11
N HIS A 24 12.97 -12.88 -7.25
CA HIS A 24 12.81 -14.32 -7.57
C HIS A 24 11.37 -14.82 -7.42
N GLU A 25 10.40 -13.94 -7.63
CA GLU A 25 8.97 -14.24 -7.53
C GLU A 25 8.30 -14.18 -8.90
N GLU A 26 7.23 -14.96 -9.06
CA GLU A 26 6.42 -14.88 -10.27
C GLU A 26 5.77 -13.50 -10.42
N ARG A 27 5.65 -13.06 -11.68
CA ARG A 27 4.95 -11.81 -12.08
C ARG A 27 3.60 -11.65 -11.40
N SER A 28 2.84 -12.75 -11.29
CA SER A 28 1.49 -12.75 -10.71
C SER A 28 1.50 -12.48 -9.19
N THR A 29 2.52 -12.97 -8.49
CA THR A 29 2.72 -12.76 -7.05
C THR A 29 3.14 -11.33 -6.76
N LEU A 30 4.08 -10.80 -7.54
CA LEU A 30 4.51 -9.40 -7.44
C LEU A 30 3.35 -8.42 -7.71
N LEU A 31 2.56 -8.69 -8.74
CA LEU A 31 1.40 -7.85 -9.05
C LEU A 31 0.37 -7.86 -7.92
N LYS A 32 0.10 -9.02 -7.32
CA LYS A 32 -0.80 -9.13 -6.17
C LYS A 32 -0.26 -8.35 -4.97
N LYS A 33 1.02 -8.49 -4.64
CA LYS A 33 1.64 -7.75 -3.53
C LYS A 33 1.50 -6.25 -3.73
N ALA A 34 1.87 -5.75 -4.91
CA ALA A 34 1.73 -4.33 -5.24
C ALA A 34 0.28 -3.84 -5.12
N MET A 35 -0.70 -4.65 -5.56
CA MET A 35 -2.12 -4.30 -5.40
C MET A 35 -2.58 -4.25 -3.94
N TYR A 36 -2.07 -5.14 -3.09
CA TYR A 36 -2.37 -5.13 -1.67
C TYR A 36 -1.75 -3.90 -0.98
N GLU A 37 -0.49 -3.59 -1.26
CA GLU A 37 0.19 -2.41 -0.73
C GLU A 37 -0.56 -1.13 -1.11
N LEU A 38 -0.89 -0.97 -2.39
CA LEU A 38 -1.67 0.19 -2.85
C LEU A 38 -3.06 0.27 -2.22
N TYR A 39 -3.68 -0.86 -1.89
CA TYR A 39 -4.97 -0.88 -1.21
C TYR A 39 -4.84 -0.48 0.26
N GLU A 40 -3.81 -0.98 0.95
CA GLU A 40 -3.48 -0.59 2.33
C GLU A 40 -3.24 0.91 2.42
N ASP A 41 -2.45 1.49 1.52
CA ASP A 41 -2.19 2.93 1.46
C ASP A 41 -3.51 3.75 1.38
N ILE A 42 -4.47 3.28 0.57
CA ILE A 42 -5.79 3.94 0.46
C ILE A 42 -6.58 3.83 1.77
N GLN A 43 -6.55 2.68 2.45
CA GLN A 43 -7.24 2.51 3.73
C GLN A 43 -6.59 3.38 4.82
N ASP A 44 -5.27 3.43 4.86
CA ASP A 44 -4.51 4.21 5.83
C ASP A 44 -4.78 5.70 5.67
N ILE A 45 -4.76 6.21 4.44
CA ILE A 45 -5.11 7.61 4.16
C ILE A 45 -6.53 7.91 4.61
N LYS A 46 -7.50 7.05 4.27
CA LYS A 46 -8.91 7.23 4.70
C LYS A 46 -9.05 7.24 6.21
N PHE A 47 -8.36 6.32 6.89
CA PHE A 47 -8.36 6.25 8.35
C PHE A 47 -7.81 7.55 8.96
N ILE A 48 -6.69 8.06 8.42
CA ILE A 48 -6.09 9.32 8.83
C ILE A 48 -7.06 10.48 8.60
N GLU A 49 -7.66 10.59 7.42
CA GLU A 49 -8.61 11.66 7.09
C GLU A 49 -9.81 11.65 8.03
N GLU A 50 -10.42 10.48 8.26
CA GLU A 50 -11.55 10.31 9.19
C GLU A 50 -11.16 10.69 10.64
N HIS A 51 -9.95 10.32 11.07
CA HIS A 51 -9.43 10.66 12.40
C HIS A 51 -9.02 12.12 12.56
N ILE A 52 -8.61 12.79 11.48
CA ILE A 52 -8.31 14.23 11.48
C ILE A 52 -9.61 15.04 11.54
N GLU A 53 -10.62 14.68 10.76
CA GLU A 53 -11.91 15.39 10.77
C GLU A 53 -12.65 15.24 12.11
N THR A 54 -12.54 14.10 12.79
CA THR A 54 -13.12 13.86 14.12
C THR A 54 -12.32 14.46 15.29
N LYS A 55 -11.11 14.98 15.06
CA LYS A 55 -10.22 15.58 16.08
C LYS A 55 -10.18 17.11 16.08
N LYS A 56 -11.23 17.81 15.63
CA LYS A 56 -11.45 19.21 16.01
C LYS A 56 -11.75 19.32 17.51
N GLY A 57 -10.69 19.27 18.34
CA GLY A 57 -10.75 19.55 19.77
C GLY A 57 -10.20 18.45 20.69
N ARG A 58 -8.95 17.99 20.50
CA ARG A 58 -8.24 17.25 21.57
C ARG A 58 -7.02 18.01 22.05
N GLU A 59 -6.91 18.10 23.38
CA GLU A 59 -5.71 18.51 24.08
C GLU A 59 -4.59 17.51 23.75
N TYR A 60 -3.44 18.03 23.34
CA TYR A 60 -2.25 17.23 23.11
C TYR A 60 -1.75 16.72 24.46
N ILE A 61 -1.79 15.40 24.66
CA ILE A 61 -1.16 14.77 25.82
C ILE A 61 0.33 14.59 25.55
N THR A 62 1.13 14.78 26.59
CA THR A 62 2.59 14.63 26.53
C THR A 62 2.98 13.15 26.50
N GLY A 63 4.17 12.84 25.99
CA GLY A 63 4.66 11.44 25.92
C GLY A 63 4.76 10.75 27.28
N GLU A 64 4.87 11.52 28.36
CA GLU A 64 4.87 11.04 29.75
C GLU A 64 3.47 10.59 30.22
N GLU A 65 2.41 11.26 29.76
CA GLU A 65 1.01 10.88 30.04
C GLU A 65 0.54 9.65 29.24
N LEU A 66 1.15 9.39 28.07
CA LEU A 66 0.84 8.20 27.27
C LEU A 66 1.44 6.91 27.86
N LEU A 67 2.51 7.03 28.65
CA LEU A 67 3.30 5.91 29.18
C LEU A 67 3.00 5.60 30.67
N MET A 68 2.11 6.36 31.32
CA MET A 68 1.58 6.07 32.67
C MET A 68 0.35 5.16 32.60
#